data_AF-A0A0P9MC90-F1
#
_entry.id   AF-A0A0P9MC90-F1
#
_cell.length_a   1.000
_cell.length_b   1.000
_cell.length_c   1.000
_cell.angle_alpha   90.00
_cell.angle_beta   90.00
_cell.angle_gamma   90.00
#
_symmetry.space_group_name_H-M   'P 1'
#
loop_
_entity.id
_entity.type
_entity.pdbx_description
1 polymer ?
#
loop_
_entity_poly.entity_id
_entity_poly.type
_entity_poly.pdbx_seq_one_letter_code
_entity_poly.pdbx_strand_id
1 'polypeptide(L)'
;MLRRRSYRHHLQANAWYQALKKPAFTPPDWAFPVAWTTIYLLLAWAGYRLTLLPGSETLLALWAAQIALNTLWTPVFFGAHRILAAMVILAMLWIVVAVMVVMALQLDVVTGLILLPYLAWLSVAAALNFSIRRHNK
;
A
#
# COMPACT_ATOMS: atom_id res chain seq x y z
N MET A 1 32.37 -3.82 -11.60
CA MET A 1 31.36 -3.50 -12.64
C MET A 1 29.89 -3.69 -12.22
N LEU A 2 29.57 -4.39 -11.12
CA LEU A 2 28.17 -4.65 -10.69
C LEU A 2 27.43 -3.42 -10.11
N ARG A 3 28.15 -2.42 -9.58
CA ARG A 3 27.56 -1.22 -8.93
C ARG A 3 26.89 -0.24 -9.92
N ARG A 4 27.29 -0.23 -11.20
CA ARG A 4 26.76 0.70 -12.23
C ARG A 4 25.42 0.26 -12.82
N ARG A 5 25.09 -1.04 -12.78
CA ARG A 5 23.79 -1.55 -13.27
C ARG A 5 22.65 -1.22 -12.30
N SER A 6 22.85 -1.43 -11.01
CA SER A 6 21.85 -1.15 -9.98
C SER A 6 21.46 0.35 -9.94
N TYR A 7 22.43 1.25 -10.07
CA TYR A 7 22.19 2.70 -10.10
C TYR A 7 21.31 3.15 -11.29
N ARG A 8 21.41 2.49 -12.45
CA ARG A 8 20.57 2.81 -13.62
C ARG A 8 19.10 2.45 -13.39
N HIS A 9 18.80 1.36 -12.68
CA HIS A 9 17.42 0.93 -12.47
C HIS A 9 16.65 1.90 -11.57
N HIS A 10 17.28 2.45 -10.52
CA HIS A 10 16.66 3.45 -9.65
C HIS A 10 16.39 4.79 -10.38
N LEU A 11 17.32 5.24 -11.22
CA LEU A 11 17.15 6.46 -12.03
C LEU A 11 16.09 6.28 -13.11
N GLN A 12 15.96 5.08 -13.69
CA GLN A 12 14.96 4.78 -14.71
C GLN A 12 13.55 4.70 -14.14
N ALA A 13 13.35 4.08 -12.97
CA ALA A 13 12.05 4.07 -12.30
C ALA A 13 11.57 5.50 -11.98
N ASN A 14 12.50 6.35 -11.54
CA ASN A 14 12.21 7.75 -11.27
C ASN A 14 11.91 8.54 -12.56
N ALA A 15 12.70 8.36 -13.63
CA ALA A 15 12.48 9.04 -14.91
C ALA A 15 11.19 8.59 -15.62
N TRP A 16 10.85 7.30 -15.57
CA TRP A 16 9.60 6.77 -16.10
C TRP A 16 8.39 7.32 -15.33
N TYR A 17 8.44 7.30 -13.99
CA TYR A 17 7.36 7.83 -13.16
C TYR A 17 7.20 9.35 -13.32
N GLN A 18 8.30 10.09 -13.50
CA GLN A 18 8.30 11.53 -13.79
C GLN A 18 7.70 11.86 -15.17
N ALA A 19 7.83 10.96 -16.16
CA ALA A 19 7.30 11.17 -17.51
C ALA A 19 5.78 10.93 -17.62
N LEU A 20 5.14 10.30 -16.62
CA LEU A 20 3.70 10.07 -16.62
C LEU A 20 2.94 11.38 -16.39
N LYS A 21 1.83 11.58 -17.12
CA LYS A 21 0.89 12.66 -16.82
C LYS A 21 0.21 12.39 -15.48
N LYS A 22 0.67 13.09 -14.44
CA LYS A 22 0.14 13.01 -13.08
C LYS A 22 -1.01 14.01 -12.89
N PRO A 23 -2.09 13.65 -12.17
CA PRO A 23 -3.15 14.60 -11.85
C PRO A 23 -2.70 15.64 -10.83
N ALA A 24 -3.38 16.79 -10.80
CA ALA A 24 -3.05 17.90 -9.90
C ALA A 24 -3.14 17.55 -8.40
N PHE A 25 -3.84 16.47 -8.01
CA PHE A 25 -3.95 16.01 -6.62
C PHE A 25 -2.80 15.09 -6.18
N THR A 26 -1.73 14.93 -6.99
CA THR A 26 -0.63 14.04 -6.61
C THR A 26 0.07 14.57 -5.35
N PRO A 27 0.17 13.76 -4.27
CA PRO A 27 0.86 14.17 -3.06
C PRO A 27 2.33 14.55 -3.37
N PRO A 28 2.94 15.45 -2.59
CA PRO A 28 4.36 15.73 -2.69
C PRO A 28 5.20 14.45 -2.55
N ASP A 29 6.34 14.35 -3.24
CA ASP A 29 7.18 13.14 -3.22
C ASP A 29 7.61 12.74 -1.79
N TRP A 30 7.77 13.70 -0.87
CA TRP A 30 8.10 13.45 0.54
C TRP A 30 6.95 12.83 1.33
N ALA A 31 5.68 13.02 0.90
CA ALA A 31 4.52 12.53 1.63
C ALA A 31 4.44 10.99 1.57
N PHE A 32 4.90 10.38 0.48
CA PHE A 32 4.93 8.93 0.32
C PHE A 32 5.76 8.20 1.39
N PRO A 33 7.06 8.49 1.58
CA PRO A 33 7.85 7.81 2.59
C PRO A 33 7.36 8.08 4.02
N VAL A 34 6.86 9.28 4.30
CA VAL A 34 6.27 9.61 5.62
C VAL A 34 5.02 8.77 5.88
N ALA A 35 4.06 8.77 4.95
CA ALA A 35 2.83 8.01 5.08
C ALA A 35 3.10 6.51 5.27
N TRP A 36 3.97 5.91 4.44
CA TRP A 36 4.32 4.50 4.56
C TRP A 36 5.00 4.17 5.89
N THR A 37 5.93 5.03 6.35
CA THR A 37 6.60 4.82 7.65
C THR A 37 5.58 4.82 8.78
N THR A 38 4.67 5.80 8.81
CA THR A 38 3.60 5.86 9.80
C THR A 38 2.71 4.62 9.72
N ILE A 39 2.28 4.21 8.53
CA ILE A 39 1.44 3.02 8.33
C ILE A 39 2.14 1.75 8.83
N TYR A 40 3.44 1.57 8.56
CA TYR A 40 4.16 0.39 9.02
C TYR A 40 4.26 0.31 10.55
N LEU A 41 4.44 1.45 11.22
CA LEU A 41 4.40 1.50 12.69
C LEU A 41 3.01 1.14 13.23
N LEU A 42 1.95 1.67 12.61
CA LEU A 42 0.56 1.34 12.98
C LEU A 42 0.24 -0.14 12.74
N LEU A 43 0.72 -0.72 11.63
CA LEU A 43 0.54 -2.13 11.32
C LEU A 43 1.29 -3.04 12.29
N ALA A 44 2.51 -2.69 12.67
CA ALA A 44 3.28 -3.44 13.67
C ALA A 44 2.56 -3.43 15.03
N TRP A 45 2.07 -2.25 15.44
CA TRP A 45 1.29 -2.12 16.67
C TRP A 45 -0.03 -2.89 16.62
N ALA A 46 -0.77 -2.80 15.51
CA ALA A 46 -2.00 -3.56 15.29
C ALA A 46 -1.75 -5.08 15.38
N GLY A 47 -0.69 -5.57 14.72
CA GLY A 47 -0.31 -6.98 14.76
C GLY A 47 0.02 -7.44 16.18
N TYR A 48 0.84 -6.70 16.91
CA TYR A 48 1.14 -6.97 18.32
C TYR A 48 -0.14 -7.01 19.16
N ARG A 49 -1.02 -6.01 19.04
CA ARG A 49 -2.26 -5.93 19.81
C ARG A 49 -3.20 -7.11 19.53
N LEU A 50 -3.32 -7.52 18.27
CA LEU A 50 -4.13 -8.68 17.88
C LEU A 50 -3.63 -9.97 18.54
N THR A 51 -2.32 -10.16 18.74
CA THR A 51 -1.79 -11.36 19.42
C THR A 51 -2.19 -11.47 20.90
N LEU A 52 -2.66 -10.38 21.52
CA LEU A 52 -3.10 -10.35 22.91
C LEU A 52 -4.61 -10.60 23.06
N LEU A 53 -5.35 -10.57 21.96
CA LEU A 53 -6.81 -10.67 21.96
C LEU A 53 -7.25 -12.10 21.61
N PRO A 54 -8.12 -12.75 22.40
CA PRO A 54 -8.71 -14.03 22.04
C PRO A 54 -9.66 -13.88 20.83
N GLY A 55 -9.67 -14.85 19.92
CA GLY A 55 -10.53 -14.82 18.73
C GLY A 55 -9.99 -13.96 17.57
N SER A 56 -8.72 -13.56 17.62
CA SER A 56 -8.09 -12.70 16.61
C SER A 56 -7.47 -13.47 15.44
N GLU A 57 -7.60 -14.80 15.37
CA GLU A 57 -6.89 -15.66 14.43
C GLU A 57 -7.20 -15.29 12.98
N THR A 58 -8.47 -15.00 12.70
CA THR A 58 -8.91 -14.57 11.36
C THR A 58 -8.36 -13.18 11.01
N LEU A 59 -8.29 -12.26 11.98
CA LEU A 59 -7.71 -10.93 11.77
C LEU A 59 -6.20 -11.01 11.56
N LEU A 60 -5.49 -11.89 12.27
CA LEU A 60 -4.06 -12.13 12.08
C LEU A 60 -3.78 -12.72 10.70
N ALA A 61 -4.64 -13.61 10.19
CA ALA A 61 -4.56 -14.10 8.82
C ALA A 61 -4.76 -12.98 7.78
N LEU A 62 -5.75 -12.10 7.97
CA LEU A 62 -5.95 -10.92 7.13
C LEU A 62 -4.78 -9.93 7.21
N TRP A 63 -4.23 -9.73 8.41
CA TRP A 63 -3.05 -8.90 8.64
C TRP A 63 -1.82 -9.44 7.91
N ALA A 64 -1.60 -10.76 7.92
CA ALA A 64 -0.53 -11.38 7.15
C ALA A 64 -0.77 -11.28 5.64
N ALA A 65 -2.02 -11.51 5.19
CA ALA A 65 -2.40 -11.41 3.78
C ALA A 65 -2.18 -9.99 3.23
N GLN A 66 -2.53 -8.95 3.99
CA GLN A 66 -2.30 -7.57 3.54
C GLN A 66 -0.81 -7.23 3.46
N ILE A 67 0.05 -7.74 4.37
CA ILE A 67 1.51 -7.56 4.24
C ILE A 67 2.02 -8.19 2.95
N ALA A 68 1.58 -9.40 2.63
CA ALA A 68 2.00 -10.10 1.41
C ALA A 68 1.57 -9.34 0.16
N LEU A 69 0.31 -8.88 0.09
CA LEU A 69 -0.21 -8.09 -1.03
C LEU A 69 0.50 -6.74 -1.15
N ASN A 70 0.74 -6.06 -0.04
CA ASN A 70 1.46 -4.79 0.01
C ASN A 70 2.90 -4.93 -0.52
N THR A 71 3.60 -5.98 -0.08
CA THR A 71 4.96 -6.29 -0.51
C THR A 71 5.01 -6.66 -2.00
N LEU A 72 3.98 -7.34 -2.51
CA LEU A 72 3.89 -7.73 -3.93
C LEU A 72 3.60 -6.54 -4.86
N TRP A 73 2.90 -5.50 -4.36
CA TRP A 73 2.51 -4.36 -5.18
C TRP A 73 3.71 -3.58 -5.74
N THR A 74 4.69 -3.25 -4.89
CA THR A 74 5.88 -2.46 -5.27
C THR A 74 6.68 -3.06 -6.43
N PRO A 75 7.10 -4.34 -6.42
CA PRO A 75 7.84 -4.95 -7.53
C PRO A 75 7.00 -5.10 -8.80
N VAL A 76 5.67 -5.27 -8.70
CA VAL A 76 4.81 -5.34 -9.90
C VAL A 76 4.64 -3.97 -10.56
N PHE A 77 4.51 -2.90 -9.77
CA PHE A 77 4.37 -1.54 -10.28
C PHE A 77 5.71 -0.99 -10.80
N PHE A 78 6.75 -0.96 -9.97
CA PHE A 78 8.04 -0.33 -10.31
C PHE A 78 9.04 -1.27 -11.00
N GLY A 79 8.97 -2.58 -10.74
CA GLY A 79 9.87 -3.55 -11.36
C GLY A 79 9.36 -4.01 -12.71
N ALA A 80 8.15 -4.56 -12.74
CA ALA A 80 7.57 -5.12 -13.96
C ALA A 80 6.88 -4.06 -14.86
N HIS A 81 6.70 -2.82 -14.39
CA HIS A 81 5.96 -1.75 -15.08
C HIS A 81 4.55 -2.18 -15.54
N ARG A 82 3.94 -3.17 -14.87
CA ARG A 82 2.61 -3.70 -15.23
C ARG A 82 1.53 -2.97 -14.45
N ILE A 83 1.20 -1.76 -14.91
CA ILE A 83 0.20 -0.88 -14.26
C ILE A 83 -1.11 -1.62 -13.99
N LEU A 84 -1.64 -2.40 -14.95
CA LEU A 84 -2.87 -3.16 -14.78
C LEU A 84 -2.81 -4.18 -13.65
N ALA A 85 -1.72 -4.95 -13.60
CA ALA A 85 -1.53 -5.98 -12.57
C ALA A 85 -1.38 -5.32 -11.19
N ALA A 86 -0.63 -4.22 -11.11
CA ALA A 86 -0.49 -3.44 -9.89
C ALA A 86 -1.82 -2.85 -9.41
N MET A 87 -2.71 -2.40 -10.31
CA MET A 87 -4.05 -1.93 -9.96
C MET A 87 -4.92 -3.06 -9.38
N VAL A 88 -4.86 -4.27 -9.95
CA VAL A 88 -5.60 -5.43 -9.42
C VAL A 88 -5.09 -5.80 -8.03
N ILE A 89 -3.78 -5.84 -7.83
CA ILE A 89 -3.17 -6.09 -6.51
C ILE A 89 -3.58 -5.01 -5.50
N LEU A 90 -3.57 -3.74 -5.91
CA LEU A 90 -3.99 -2.63 -5.05
C LEU A 90 -5.47 -2.72 -4.66
N ALA A 91 -6.34 -3.11 -5.60
CA ALA A 91 -7.76 -3.32 -5.33
C ALA A 91 -7.98 -4.50 -4.36
N MET A 92 -7.28 -5.62 -4.55
CA MET A 92 -7.33 -6.74 -3.62
C MET A 92 -6.82 -6.34 -2.24
N LEU A 93 -5.70 -5.62 -2.17
CA LEU A 93 -5.14 -5.10 -0.91
C LEU A 93 -6.16 -4.20 -0.19
N TRP A 94 -6.81 -3.29 -0.93
CA TRP A 94 -7.83 -2.41 -0.37
C TRP A 94 -8.99 -3.20 0.24
N ILE A 95 -9.50 -4.22 -0.46
CA ILE A 95 -10.59 -5.07 0.04
C ILE A 95 -10.16 -5.81 1.31
N VAL A 96 -8.98 -6.43 1.32
CA VAL A 96 -8.47 -7.15 2.50
C VAL A 96 -8.35 -6.21 3.70
N VAL A 97 -7.82 -5.00 3.50
CA VAL A 97 -7.69 -4.01 4.58
C VAL A 97 -9.05 -3.48 5.03
N ALA A 98 -10.00 -3.26 4.13
CA ALA A 98 -11.36 -2.85 4.49
C ALA A 98 -12.08 -3.91 5.35
N VAL A 99 -12.00 -5.18 4.94
CA VAL A 99 -12.54 -6.30 5.74
C VAL A 99 -11.85 -6.38 7.09
N MET A 100 -10.52 -6.26 7.12
CA MET A 100 -9.75 -6.27 8.37
C MET A 100 -10.16 -5.13 9.30
N VAL A 101 -10.39 -3.92 8.80
CA VAL A 101 -10.87 -2.77 9.60
C VAL A 101 -12.24 -3.05 10.21
N VAL A 102 -13.20 -3.54 9.42
CA VAL A 102 -14.56 -3.82 9.92
C VAL A 102 -14.53 -4.89 11.01
N MET A 103 -13.78 -5.98 10.79
CA MET A 103 -13.63 -7.04 11.78
C MET A 103 -12.87 -6.56 13.03
N ALA A 104 -11.84 -5.73 12.86
CA ALA A 104 -11.10 -5.14 13.97
C ALA A 104 -11.97 -4.21 14.80
N LEU A 105 -12.82 -3.38 14.19
CA LEU A 105 -13.75 -2.53 14.94
C LEU A 105 -14.76 -3.31 15.79
N GLN A 106 -15.10 -4.54 15.36
CA GLN A 106 -15.99 -5.43 16.13
C GLN A 106 -15.27 -6.14 17.28
N LEU A 107 -13.99 -6.49 17.11
CA LEU A 107 -13.20 -7.20 18.12
C LEU A 107 -12.54 -6.25 19.12
N ASP A 108 -11.90 -5.19 18.64
CA ASP A 108 -11.19 -4.18 19.43
C ASP A 108 -11.18 -2.84 18.67
N VAL A 109 -12.03 -1.92 19.14
CA VAL A 109 -12.25 -0.61 18.52
C VAL A 109 -10.93 0.15 18.29
N VAL A 110 -9.98 0.06 19.23
CA VAL A 110 -8.69 0.74 19.09
C VAL A 110 -7.91 0.22 17.89
N THR A 111 -7.81 -1.10 17.72
CA THR A 111 -7.16 -1.72 16.55
C THR A 111 -7.86 -1.35 15.25
N GLY A 112 -9.20 -1.29 15.25
CA GLY A 112 -9.95 -0.83 14.08
C GLY A 112 -9.66 0.63 13.72
N LEU A 113 -9.61 1.53 14.70
CA LEU A 113 -9.38 2.96 14.48
C LEU A 113 -7.96 3.26 13.97
N ILE A 114 -6.92 2.60 14.50
CA ILE A 114 -5.53 2.81 14.05
C ILE A 114 -5.29 2.35 12.60
N LEU A 115 -6.16 1.49 12.06
CA LEU A 115 -6.10 1.02 10.68
C LEU A 115 -6.82 1.95 9.69
N LEU A 116 -7.65 2.89 10.15
CA LEU A 116 -8.35 3.86 9.29
C LEU A 116 -7.41 4.74 8.45
N PRO A 117 -6.30 5.29 9.00
CA PRO A 117 -5.34 6.05 8.21
C PRO A 117 -4.76 5.23 7.05
N TYR A 118 -4.57 3.93 7.26
CA TYR A 118 -4.07 3.04 6.20
C TYR A 118 -5.11 2.86 5.08
N LEU A 119 -6.38 2.61 5.42
CA LEU A 119 -7.45 2.49 4.43
C LEU A 119 -7.66 3.79 3.64
N ALA A 120 -7.56 4.95 4.31
CA ALA A 120 -7.60 6.26 3.65
C ALA A 120 -6.46 6.41 2.65
N TRP A 121 -5.23 6.05 3.04
CA TRP A 121 -4.06 6.11 2.17
C TRP A 121 -4.17 5.19 0.94
N LEU A 122 -4.67 3.96 1.12
CA LEU A 122 -4.91 3.05 -0.01
C LEU A 122 -5.97 3.59 -0.98
N SER A 123 -6.96 4.34 -0.48
CA SER A 123 -7.97 5.00 -1.32
C SER A 123 -7.35 6.11 -2.19
N VAL A 124 -6.45 6.91 -1.60
CA VAL A 124 -5.67 7.91 -2.35
C VAL A 124 -4.79 7.24 -3.41
N ALA A 125 -4.10 6.15 -3.05
CA ALA A 125 -3.27 5.40 -3.98
C ALA A 125 -4.10 4.80 -5.14
N ALA A 126 -5.30 4.30 -4.87
CA ALA A 126 -6.20 3.77 -5.88
C ALA A 126 -6.69 4.86 -6.85
N ALA A 127 -7.09 6.02 -6.31
CA ALA A 127 -7.50 7.18 -7.12
C ALA A 127 -6.34 7.69 -8.01
N LEU A 128 -5.12 7.74 -7.47
CA LEU A 128 -3.92 8.13 -8.22
C LEU A 128 -3.63 7.15 -9.36
N ASN A 129 -3.61 5.83 -9.08
CA ASN A 129 -3.37 4.80 -10.08
C ASN A 129 -4.43 4.83 -11.20
N PHE A 130 -5.70 4.99 -10.84
CA PHE A 130 -6.79 5.11 -11.80
C PHE A 130 -6.64 6.35 -12.69
N SER A 131 -6.28 7.49 -12.10
CA SER A 131 -6.06 8.72 -12.86
C SER A 131 -4.85 8.63 -13.79
N ILE A 132 -3.73 8.06 -13.34
CA ILE A 132 -2.54 7.82 -14.17
C ILE A 132 -2.93 6.98 -15.39
N ARG A 133 -3.67 5.88 -15.19
CA ARG A 133 -4.14 5.05 -16.31
C ARG A 133 -5.05 5.82 -17.28
N ARG A 134 -5.96 6.66 -16.77
CA ARG A 134 -6.88 7.44 -17.62
C ARG A 134 -6.15 8.44 -18.52
N HIS A 135 -5.04 9.02 -18.05
CA HIS A 135 -4.31 10.08 -18.77
C HIS A 135 -3.16 9.57 -19.65
N ASN A 136 -2.77 8.30 -19.55
CA ASN A 136 -1.63 7.71 -20.25
C ASN A 136 -2.04 6.45 -21.04
N LYS A 137 -3.15 6.53 -21.78
CA LYS A 137 -3.56 5.49 -22.75
C LYS A 137 -2.59 5.39 -23.91
#